data_AF-A0A543DLX4-F1
#
_entry.id   AF-A0A543DLX4-F1
#
_cell.length_a   1.000
_cell.length_b   1.000
_cell.length_c   1.000
_cell.angle_alpha   90.00
_cell.angle_beta   90.00
_cell.angle_gamma   90.00
#
_symmetry.space_group_name_H-M   'P 1'
#
loop_
_entity.id
_entity.type
_entity.pdbx_description
1 polymer ?
#
loop_
_entity_poly.entity_id
_entity_poly.type
_entity_poly.pdbx_seq_one_letter_code
_entity_poly.pdbx_strand_id
1 'polypeptide(L)'
;MIGILLDGSAPYGDRLDCAKYLGEYFDDDAERALFHVACDSAEDEDLVEDCGEALASIWLKRGSVNHELLSRLPGRVQLIAQAVLDSQKSSVVGGPTTGAIEEEA
;
A
#
# COMPACT_ATOMS: atom_id res chain seq x y z
N MET A 1 -9.49 12.75 7.04
CA MET A 1 -9.18 11.31 6.90
C MET A 1 -8.23 10.83 7.98
N ILE A 2 -7.01 11.38 8.12
CA ILE A 2 -6.07 10.95 9.18
C ILE A 2 -6.71 10.95 10.58
N GLY A 3 -7.39 12.05 10.95
CA GLY A 3 -8.07 12.13 12.25
C GLY A 3 -9.21 11.12 12.45
N ILE A 4 -9.85 10.63 11.38
CA ILE A 4 -10.90 9.59 11.46
C ILE A 4 -10.26 8.21 11.60
N LEU A 5 -9.20 7.95 10.83
CA LEU A 5 -8.43 6.70 10.90
C LEU A 5 -7.88 6.45 12.31
N LEU A 6 -7.34 7.50 12.93
CA LEU A 6 -6.74 7.46 14.28
C LEU A 6 -7.78 7.54 15.41
N ASP A 7 -9.03 7.85 15.11
CA ASP A 7 -10.08 7.89 16.12
C ASP A 7 -10.67 6.50 16.32
N GLY A 8 -10.25 5.82 17.40
CA GLY A 8 -10.75 4.48 17.75
C GLY A 8 -12.24 4.43 18.12
N SER A 9 -12.90 5.59 18.26
CA SER A 9 -14.35 5.68 18.48
C SER A 9 -15.14 5.81 17.17
N ALA A 10 -14.46 6.06 16.05
CA ALA A 10 -15.09 6.23 14.76
C ALA A 10 -15.68 4.90 14.27
N PRO A 11 -16.76 4.95 13.47
CA PRO A 11 -17.31 3.76 12.85
C PRO A 11 -16.25 2.99 12.07
N TYR A 12 -16.20 1.69 12.29
CA TYR A 12 -15.22 0.81 11.65
C TYR A 12 -15.17 0.94 10.12
N GLY A 13 -16.34 1.01 9.47
CA GLY A 13 -16.44 1.22 8.02
C GLY A 13 -15.82 2.54 7.55
N ASP A 14 -16.00 3.63 8.30
CA ASP A 14 -15.40 4.93 7.98
C ASP A 14 -13.87 4.89 8.11
N ARG A 15 -13.35 4.11 9.06
CA ARG A 15 -11.90 3.90 9.23
C ARG A 15 -11.30 3.12 8.06
N LEU A 16 -11.99 2.07 7.58
CA LEU A 16 -11.57 1.32 6.39
C LEU A 16 -11.59 2.20 5.12
N ASP A 17 -12.65 2.97 4.90
CA ASP A 17 -12.73 3.91 3.77
C ASP A 17 -11.63 4.98 3.87
N CYS A 18 -11.32 5.44 5.08
CA CYS A 18 -10.19 6.36 5.30
C CYS A 18 -8.85 5.70 4.97
N ALA A 19 -8.61 4.46 5.36
CA ALA A 19 -7.37 3.74 5.04
C ALA A 19 -7.17 3.65 3.53
N LYS A 20 -8.20 3.23 2.80
CA LYS A 20 -8.18 3.16 1.32
C LYS A 20 -7.96 4.52 0.68
N TYR A 21 -8.69 5.54 1.13
CA TYR A 21 -8.54 6.89 0.63
C TYR A 21 -7.12 7.42 0.84
N LEU A 22 -6.54 7.24 2.05
CA LEU A 22 -5.19 7.70 2.35
C LEU A 22 -4.13 6.97 1.53
N GLY A 23 -4.33 5.68 1.24
CA GLY A 23 -3.49 4.90 0.32
C GLY A 23 -3.40 5.48 -1.10
N GLU A 24 -4.33 6.37 -1.47
CA GLU A 24 -4.31 7.01 -2.78
C GLU A 24 -3.36 8.21 -2.88
N TYR A 25 -2.93 8.79 -1.76
CA TYR A 25 -2.14 10.02 -1.71
C TYR A 25 -0.73 9.76 -1.19
N PHE A 26 0.29 10.34 -1.83
CA PHE A 26 1.70 10.13 -1.49
C PHE A 26 2.20 11.00 -0.31
N ASP A 27 1.33 11.28 0.63
CA ASP A 27 1.56 12.18 1.77
C ASP A 27 2.30 11.48 2.93
N ASP A 28 3.29 12.15 3.53
CA ASP A 28 4.10 11.58 4.61
C ASP A 28 3.32 11.44 5.93
N ASP A 29 2.37 12.34 6.21
CA ASP A 29 1.51 12.21 7.38
C ASP A 29 0.52 11.05 7.22
N ALA A 30 0.04 10.80 6.00
CA ALA A 30 -0.76 9.64 5.66
C ALA A 30 0.03 8.33 5.85
N GLU A 31 1.27 8.24 5.35
CA GLU A 31 2.15 7.09 5.55
C GLU A 31 2.37 6.81 7.04
N ARG A 32 2.64 7.85 7.83
CA ARG A 32 2.85 7.70 9.28
C ARG A 32 1.60 7.25 10.02
N ALA A 33 0.43 7.79 9.67
CA ALA A 33 -0.83 7.42 10.30
C ALA A 33 -1.23 5.96 9.98
N LEU A 34 -1.08 5.55 8.72
CA LEU A 34 -1.32 4.18 8.29
C LEU A 34 -0.35 3.21 8.96
N PHE A 35 0.94 3.57 9.04
CA PHE A 35 1.95 2.76 9.73
C PHE A 35 1.65 2.62 11.23
N HIS A 36 1.17 3.67 11.87
CA HIS A 36 0.79 3.62 13.27
C HIS A 36 -0.33 2.60 13.53
N VAL A 37 -1.42 2.66 12.76
CA VAL A 37 -2.54 1.71 12.87
C VAL A 37 -2.11 0.30 12.49
N ALA A 38 -1.37 0.15 11.39
CA ALA A 38 -0.88 -1.15 10.91
C ALA A 38 0.01 -1.90 11.91
N CYS A 39 0.65 -1.19 12.85
CA CYS A 39 1.48 -1.76 13.90
C CYS A 39 0.75 -1.96 15.23
N ASP A 40 -0.50 -1.50 15.37
CA ASP A 40 -1.23 -1.59 16.62
C ASP A 40 -1.94 -2.96 16.75
N SER A 41 -1.48 -3.78 17.69
CA SER A 41 -2.06 -5.09 17.97
C SER A 41 -3.44 -5.05 18.63
N ALA A 42 -3.88 -3.88 19.11
CA ALA A 42 -5.21 -3.70 19.69
C ALA A 42 -6.27 -3.39 18.62
N GLU A 43 -5.86 -3.07 17.40
CA GLU A 43 -6.74 -2.79 16.28
C GLU A 43 -7.27 -4.06 15.63
N ASP A 44 -8.36 -3.91 14.88
CA ASP A 44 -8.98 -4.99 14.13
C ASP A 44 -8.08 -5.53 13.02
N GLU A 45 -8.06 -6.85 12.84
CA GLU A 45 -7.17 -7.52 11.90
C GLU A 45 -7.36 -7.02 10.47
N ASP A 46 -8.60 -6.87 10.00
CA ASP A 46 -8.87 -6.43 8.63
C ASP A 46 -8.48 -4.94 8.44
N LEU A 47 -8.61 -4.10 9.49
CA LEU A 47 -8.17 -2.71 9.43
C LEU A 47 -6.65 -2.57 9.33
N VAL A 48 -5.89 -3.34 10.11
CA VAL A 48 -4.41 -3.29 10.03
C VAL A 48 -3.91 -3.85 8.70
N GLU A 49 -4.61 -4.83 8.12
CA GLU A 49 -4.34 -5.35 6.78
C GLU A 49 -4.61 -4.32 5.68
N ASP A 50 -5.77 -3.66 5.71
CA ASP A 50 -6.11 -2.57 4.77
C ASP A 50 -5.11 -1.41 4.89
N CYS A 51 -4.62 -1.10 6.09
CA CYS A 51 -3.56 -0.11 6.28
C CYS A 51 -2.22 -0.55 5.65
N GLY A 52 -1.89 -1.84 5.71
CA GLY A 52 -0.72 -2.42 5.04
C GLY A 52 -0.80 -2.33 3.51
N GLU A 53 -1.97 -2.64 2.94
CA GLU A 53 -2.23 -2.48 1.50
C GLU A 53 -2.15 -1.00 1.07
N ALA A 54 -2.70 -0.10 1.87
CA ALA A 54 -2.63 1.34 1.62
C ALA A 54 -1.19 1.86 1.65
N LEU A 55 -0.35 1.41 2.60
CA LEU A 55 1.09 1.74 2.63
C LEU A 55 1.81 1.27 1.38
N ALA A 56 1.59 0.04 0.94
CA ALA A 56 2.16 -0.48 -0.29
C ALA A 56 1.74 0.35 -1.51
N SER A 57 0.47 0.76 -1.57
CA SER A 57 -0.05 1.63 -2.62
C SER A 57 0.63 2.99 -2.65
N ILE A 58 0.87 3.61 -1.49
CA ILE A 58 1.63 4.87 -1.37
C ILE A 58 3.04 4.70 -1.93
N TRP A 59 3.75 3.65 -1.52
CA TRP A 59 5.12 3.38 -1.98
C TRP A 59 5.21 3.13 -3.49
N LEU A 60 4.23 2.43 -4.05
CA LEU A 60 4.11 2.21 -5.49
C LEU A 60 3.91 3.53 -6.24
N LYS A 61 2.97 4.36 -5.78
CA LYS A 61 2.70 5.68 -6.38
C LYS A 61 3.90 6.63 -6.25
N ARG A 62 4.63 6.56 -5.14
CA ARG A 62 5.87 7.31 -4.88
C ARG A 62 7.04 6.80 -5.73
N GLY A 63 6.96 5.58 -6.27
CA GLY A 63 8.03 4.94 -7.03
C GLY A 63 9.21 4.48 -6.17
N SER A 64 9.04 4.46 -4.83
CA SER A 64 10.09 4.09 -3.89
C SER A 64 9.47 3.36 -2.70
N VAL A 65 9.99 2.16 -2.43
CA VAL A 65 9.54 1.32 -1.32
C VAL A 65 10.33 1.69 -0.07
N ASN A 66 9.61 2.03 1.01
CA ASN A 66 10.20 2.22 2.31
C ASN A 66 10.47 0.85 2.98
N HIS A 67 11.59 0.22 2.61
CA HIS A 67 11.97 -1.09 3.12
C HIS A 67 12.15 -1.13 4.64
N GLU A 68 12.53 -0.03 5.26
CA GLU A 68 12.62 0.06 6.72
C GLU A 68 11.24 -0.13 7.36
N LEU A 69 10.25 0.67 6.96
CA LEU A 69 8.89 0.54 7.48
C LEU A 69 8.27 -0.81 7.14
N LEU A 70 8.46 -1.30 5.91
CA LEU A 70 7.99 -2.64 5.51
C LEU A 70 8.54 -3.75 6.42
N SER A 71 9.82 -3.67 6.81
CA SER A 71 10.43 -4.65 7.72
C SER A 71 9.89 -4.62 9.15
N ARG A 72 9.28 -3.50 9.54
CA ARG A 72 8.76 -3.26 10.90
C ARG A 72 7.27 -3.56 11.03
N LEU A 73 6.57 -3.78 9.93
CA LEU A 73 5.17 -4.19 9.95
C LEU A 73 5.02 -5.58 10.61
N PRO A 74 3.90 -5.84 11.31
CA PRO A 74 3.60 -7.17 11.83
C PRO A 74 3.58 -8.21 10.70
N GLY A 75 3.95 -9.46 10.99
CA GLY A 75 4.21 -10.47 9.95
C GLY A 75 3.08 -10.65 8.93
N ARG A 76 1.82 -10.67 9.37
CA ARG A 76 0.65 -10.78 8.47
C ARG A 76 0.51 -9.55 7.57
N VAL A 77 0.60 -8.35 8.15
CA VAL A 77 0.50 -7.07 7.43
C VAL A 77 1.66 -6.87 6.46
N GLN A 78 2.88 -7.25 6.86
CA GLN A 78 4.06 -7.24 6.00
C GLN A 78 3.87 -8.13 4.77
N LEU A 79 3.32 -9.33 4.92
CA LEU A 79 3.09 -10.26 3.81
C LEU A 79 2.11 -9.67 2.79
N ILE A 80 1.04 -9.01 3.25
CA ILE A 80 0.07 -8.34 2.38
C ILE A 80 0.70 -7.18 1.63
N ALA A 81 1.37 -6.28 2.35
CA ALA A 81 2.06 -5.15 1.74
C ALA A 81 3.05 -5.66 0.68
N GLN A 82 3.81 -6.71 1.00
CA GLN A 82 4.76 -7.32 0.06
C GLN A 82 4.08 -7.95 -1.17
N ALA A 83 2.93 -8.60 -1.01
CA ALA A 83 2.17 -9.19 -2.11
C ALA A 83 1.62 -8.13 -3.07
N VAL A 84 1.17 -6.98 -2.55
CA VAL A 84 0.73 -5.83 -3.34
C VAL A 84 1.90 -5.25 -4.15
N LEU A 85 3.06 -5.07 -3.52
CA LEU A 85 4.27 -4.61 -4.18
C LEU A 85 4.74 -5.56 -5.30
N ASP A 86 4.61 -6.88 -5.10
CA ASP A 86 5.00 -7.91 -6.07
C ASP A 86 4.04 -7.99 -7.28
N SER A 87 2.73 -7.89 -7.00
CA SER A 87 1.69 -7.91 -8.04
C SER A 87 1.85 -6.77 -9.06
N GLN A 88 2.35 -5.60 -8.64
CA GLN A 88 2.62 -4.49 -9.54
C GLN A 88 3.92 -4.62 -10.33
N LYS A 89 4.97 -5.24 -9.75
CA LYS A 89 6.19 -5.56 -10.50
C LYS A 89 5.91 -6.51 -11.67
N SER A 90 4.97 -7.43 -11.50
CA SER A 90 4.58 -8.40 -12.53
C SER A 90 3.84 -7.77 -13.73
N SER A 91 3.19 -6.61 -13.56
CA SER A 91 2.52 -5.89 -14.66
C SER A 91 3.46 -5.07 -15.54
N VAL A 92 4.71 -4.85 -15.12
CA VAL A 92 5.71 -4.06 -15.87
C VAL A 92 6.52 -4.90 -16.89
N VAL A 93 6.46 -6.23 -16.82
CA VAL A 93 7.23 -7.16 -17.70
C VAL A 93 6.38 -7.70 -18.87
N GLY A 94 5.51 -6.86 -19.44
CA GLY A 94 4.53 -7.28 -20.45
C GLY A 94 4.36 -6.33 -21.64
N GLY A 95 5.42 -5.70 -22.13
CA GLY A 95 5.38 -4.91 -23.37
C GLY A 95 6.09 -5.64 -24.53
N PRO A 96 5.40 -6.04 -25.62
CA PRO A 96 6.06 -6.57 -26.81
C PRO A 96 6.66 -5.41 -27.61
N THR A 97 7.93 -5.11 -27.40
CA THR A 97 8.74 -4.38 -28.38
C THR A 97 9.50 -5.38 -29.22
N THR A 98 8.99 -5.65 -30.42
CA THR A 98 9.77 -5.73 -31.68
C THR A 98 8.75 -5.86 -32.82
N GLY A 99 8.24 -4.71 -33.25
CA GLY A 99 7.65 -4.54 -34.57
C GLY A 99 8.74 -4.10 -35.54
N ALA A 100 8.88 -4.86 -36.63
CA ALA A 100 9.29 -4.47 -37.98
C ALA A 100 10.48 -3.52 -38.18
N ILE A 101 11.58 -4.09 -38.68
CA ILE A 101 12.41 -3.53 -39.76
C ILE A 101 12.71 -4.71 -40.71
N GLU A 102 12.19 -4.68 -41.95
CA GLU A 102 12.95 -4.54 -43.23
C GLU A 102 13.98 -5.68 -43.40
N GLU A 103 13.99 -6.53 -44.43
CA GLU A 103 14.10 -6.35 -45.89
C GLU A 103 13.98 -7.82 -46.43
N GLU A 104 13.52 -8.14 -47.64
CA GLU A 104 14.35 -8.35 -48.83
C GLU A 104 13.39 -8.51 -50.03
N ALA A 105 13.72 -7.84 -51.12
CA ALA A 105 13.06 -7.89 -52.42
C ALA A 105 13.42 -9.13 -53.24
#